data_AF-R1HNZ7-F1
#
_entry.id   AF-R1HNZ7-F1
#
_cell.length_a   1.000
_cell.length_b   1.000
_cell.length_c   1.000
_cell.angle_alpha   90.00
_cell.angle_beta   90.00
_cell.angle_gamma   90.00
#
_symmetry.space_group_name_H-M   'P 1'
#
loop_
_entity.id
_entity.type
_entity.pdbx_description
1 polymer ?
#
loop_
_entity_poly.entity_id
_entity_poly.type
_entity_poly.pdbx_seq_one_letter_code
_entity_poly.pdbx_strand_id
1 'polypeptide(L)' 'MMVRAGLTTDRVVRAAAELADETGFDRLTPSELARRLGVQVASLYSHVKNAHDLRVKVALLALG' A
#
# COMPACT_ATOMS: atom_id res chain seq x y z
N MET A 1 24.85 -2.67 -6.87
CA MET A 1 23.73 -3.33 -7.59
C MET A 1 22.47 -3.11 -6.78
N MET A 2 21.65 -2.13 -7.16
CA MET A 2 20.39 -1.86 -6.44
C MET A 2 19.37 -2.87 -6.97
N VAL A 3 19.08 -3.91 -6.19
CA VAL A 3 17.98 -4.83 -6.50
C VAL A 3 16.74 -3.95 -6.56
N ARG A 4 16.11 -3.85 -7.72
CA ARG A 4 14.74 -3.33 -7.82
C ARG A 4 13.91 -4.29 -7.00
N ALA A 5 13.79 -4.04 -5.69
CA ALA A 5 12.92 -4.80 -4.84
C ALA A 5 11.54 -4.63 -5.47
N GLY A 6 11.10 -5.67 -6.17
CA GLY A 6 9.84 -5.68 -6.88
C GLY A 6 8.76 -5.24 -5.90
N LEU A 7 7.71 -4.64 -6.44
CA LEU A 7 6.53 -4.42 -5.65
C LEU A 7 6.05 -5.80 -5.16
N THR A 8 5.83 -5.95 -3.86
CA THR A 8 5.27 -7.16 -3.25
C THR A 8 4.05 -6.76 -2.45
N THR A 9 3.11 -7.67 -2.27
CA THR A 9 1.91 -7.41 -1.48
C THR A 9 2.25 -6.96 -0.06
N ASP A 10 3.22 -7.61 0.56
CA ASP A 10 3.71 -7.23 1.89
C ASP A 10 4.27 -5.80 1.94
N ARG A 11 5.13 -5.42 0.99
CA ARG A 11 5.69 -4.06 0.92
C ARG A 11 4.61 -3.00 0.70
N VAL A 12 3.64 -3.31 -0.16
CA VAL A 12 2.48 -2.44 -0.42
C VAL A 12 1.66 -2.23 0.85
N VAL A 13 1.36 -3.31 1.58
CA VAL A 13 0.54 -3.24 2.79
C VAL A 13 1.27 -2.53 3.93
N ARG A 14 2.57 -2.75 4.12
CA ARG A 14 3.37 -2.03 5.12
C ARG A 14 3.44 -0.53 4.84
N ALA A 15 3.77 -0.14 3.60
CA ALA A 15 3.80 1.27 3.23
C ALA A 15 2.43 1.95 3.32
N ALA A 16 1.35 1.18 3.09
CA ALA A 16 -0.01 1.66 3.28
C ALA A 16 -0.38 1.86 4.75
N ALA A 17 0.10 0.99 5.64
CA ALA A 17 -0.07 1.15 7.09
C ALA A 17 0.65 2.41 7.59
N GLU A 18 1.92 2.59 7.23
CA GLU A 18 2.67 3.80 7.59
C GLU A 18 1.98 5.07 7.06
N LEU A 19 1.48 5.04 5.83
CA LEU A 19 0.74 6.16 5.26
C LEU A 19 -0.58 6.42 6.01
N ALA A 20 -1.28 5.37 6.43
CA ALA A 20 -2.49 5.49 7.23
C ALA A 20 -2.20 6.07 8.62
N ASP A 21 -1.06 5.73 9.23
CA ASP A 21 -0.63 6.30 10.50
C ASP A 21 -0.31 7.80 10.38
N GLU A 22 0.29 8.21 9.27
CA GLU A 22 0.65 9.61 9.01
C GLU A 22 -0.54 10.49 8.59
N THR A 23 -1.46 9.95 7.80
CA THR A 23 -2.51 10.74 7.12
C THR A 23 -3.93 10.44 7.58
N GLY A 24 -4.12 9.36 8.33
CA GLY A 24 -5.44 8.83 8.70
C GLY A 24 -5.89 7.71 7.75
N PHE A 25 -6.46 6.66 8.31
CA PHE A 25 -6.90 5.46 7.59
C PHE A 25 -8.02 5.74 6.55
N ASP A 26 -8.87 6.72 6.84
CA ASP A 26 -9.92 7.24 5.95
C ASP A 26 -9.37 8.01 4.74
N ARG A 27 -8.11 8.47 4.80
CA ARG A 27 -7.41 9.14 3.70
C ARG A 27 -6.51 8.21 2.89
N LEU A 28 -6.35 6.96 3.31
CA LEU A 28 -5.59 5.95 2.57
C LEU A 28 -6.23 5.67 1.20
N THR A 29 -5.51 6.02 0.13
CA THR A 29 -5.92 5.72 -1.27
C THR A 29 -4.79 5.08 -2.06
N PRO A 30 -5.10 4.29 -3.12
CA PRO A 30 -4.09 3.76 -4.02
C PRO A 30 -3.24 4.84 -4.71
N SER A 31 -3.81 6.02 -4.98
CA SER A 31 -3.07 7.12 -5.62
C SER A 31 -2.00 7.70 -4.71
N GLU A 32 -2.34 7.94 -3.45
CA GLU A 32 -1.39 8.45 -2.46
C GLU A 32 -0.29 7.42 -2.16
N LEU A 33 -0.67 6.15 -2.03
CA LEU A 33 0.28 5.07 -1.82
C LEU A 33 1.25 4.89 -3.00
N ALA A 34 0.75 4.98 -4.24
CA ALA A 34 1.59 4.89 -5.44
C ALA A 34 2.60 6.04 -5.50
N ARG A 35 2.17 7.25 -5.13
CA ARG A 35 3.05 8.43 -5.01
C ARG A 35 4.16 8.21 -3.98
N ARG A 36 3.81 7.72 -2.78
CA ARG A 36 4.77 7.38 -1.72
C ARG A 36 5.80 6.34 -2.18
N LEU A 37 5.34 5.32 -2.89
CA LEU A 37 6.20 4.23 -3.37
C LEU A 37 6.97 4.57 -4.65
N GLY A 38 6.69 5.71 -5.30
CA GLY A 38 7.31 6.10 -6.58
C GLY A 38 6.94 5.17 -7.74
N VAL A 39 5.73 4.59 -7.71
CA VAL A 39 5.24 3.65 -8.72
C VAL A 39 3.96 4.15 -9.39
N GLN A 40 3.56 3.51 -10.48
CA GLN A 40 2.27 3.75 -11.10
C GLN A 40 1.15 3.11 -10.27
N VAL A 41 -0.01 3.76 -10.19
CA VAL A 41 -1.20 3.21 -9.51
C VAL A 41 -1.56 1.83 -10.08
N ALA A 42 -1.45 1.66 -11.40
CA ALA A 42 -1.69 0.39 -12.08
C ALA A 42 -0.84 -0.77 -11.52
N SER A 43 0.40 -0.51 -11.09
CA SER A 43 1.27 -1.52 -10.50
C SER A 43 0.76 -2.01 -9.14
N LEU A 44 0.06 -1.17 -8.37
CA LEU A 44 -0.53 -1.58 -7.10
C LEU A 44 -1.61 -2.64 -7.30
N TYR A 45 -2.38 -2.57 -8.40
CA TYR A 45 -3.48 -3.50 -8.66
C TYR A 45 -3.03 -4.94 -8.95
N SER A 46 -1.74 -5.15 -9.24
CA SER A 46 -1.14 -6.49 -9.27
C SER A 46 -1.01 -7.13 -7.87
N HIS A 47 -1.14 -6.34 -6.80
CA HIS A 47 -0.97 -6.79 -5.41
C HIS A 47 -2.22 -6.62 -4.54
N VAL A 48 -3.10 -5.68 -4.90
CA VAL A 48 -4.38 -5.42 -4.23
C VAL A 48 -5.50 -5.29 -5.25
N LYS A 49 -6.67 -5.88 -4.96
CA LYS A 49 -7.77 -5.93 -5.93
C LYS A 49 -8.44 -4.58 -6.15
N ASN A 50 -8.49 -3.75 -5.11
CA ASN A 50 -9.09 -2.42 -5.10
C ASN A 50 -8.70 -1.68 -3.81
N ALA A 51 -9.19 -0.44 -3.64
CA ALA A 51 -8.93 0.36 -2.44
C ALA A 51 -9.48 -0.27 -1.15
N HIS A 52 -10.59 -1.00 -1.23
CA HIS A 52 -11.17 -1.69 -0.07
C HIS A 52 -10.29 -2.87 0.36
N ASP A 53 -9.83 -3.70 -0.58
CA ASP A 53 -8.89 -4.80 -0.32
C ASP A 53 -7.58 -4.30 0.31
N LEU A 54 -7.05 -3.17 -0.17
CA LEU A 54 -5.90 -2.50 0.44
C LEU A 54 -6.16 -2.17 1.93
N ARG A 55 -7.30 -1.50 2.22
CA ARG A 55 -7.70 -1.14 3.58
C ARG A 55 -7.89 -2.35 4.48
N VAL A 56 -8.56 -3.39 3.99
CA VAL A 56 -8.76 -4.64 4.73
C VAL A 56 -7.41 -5.27 5.08
N LYS A 57 -6.46 -5.33 4.14
CA LYS A 57 -5.12 -5.87 4.41
C LYS A 57 -4.34 -5.05 5.45
N VAL A 58 -4.44 -3.73 5.42
CA VAL A 58 -3.84 -2.86 6.44
C VAL A 58 -4.50 -3.09 7.81
N ALA A 59 -5.83 -3.17 7.86
CA ALA A 59 -6.54 -3.47 9.10
C ALA A 59 -6.15 -4.84 9.66
N LEU A 60 -6.04 -5.87 8.82
CA LEU A 60 -5.57 -7.20 9.23
C LEU A 60 -4.13 -7.17 9.75
N LEU A 61 -3.25 -6.37 9.15
CA LEU A 61 -1.88 -6.19 9.66
C LEU A 61 -1.88 -5.56 11.06
N ALA A 62 -2.76 -4.58 11.31
CA ALA A 62 -2.85 -3.89 12.59
C ALA A 62 -3.46 -4.74 13.73
N LEU A 63 -4.16 -5.83 13.38
CA LEU A 63 -4.71 -6.78 14.34
C LEU A 63 -3.71 -7.87 14.77
N GLY A 64 -2.48 -7.84 14.23
CA GLY A 64 -1.39 -8.78 14.50
C GLY A 64 -0.42 -8.30 15.58
#